data_AF-A0A1Q5KQL2-F1
#
_entry.id   AF-A0A1Q5KQL2-F1
#
_cell.length_a   1.000
_cell.length_b   1.000
_cell.length_c   1.000
_cell.angle_alpha   90.00
_cell.angle_beta   90.00
_cell.angle_gamma   90.00
#
_symmetry.space_group_name_H-M   'P 1'
#
loop_
_entity.id
_entity.type
_entity.pdbx_description
1 polymer ?
#
loop_
_entity_poly.entity_id
_entity_poly.type
_entity_poly.pdbx_seq_one_letter_code
_entity_poly.pdbx_strand_id
1 'polypeptide(L)'
;MYKSVHARVERVDQGRERPLTVHHLNQLLLVCSLVLLIAVAAVRISSRSGLPSLLVYLGIGVLMGQDGIGDIHFDNAELTQVIGYAALVVILAEGGLGTKWKEIKPALPAASALALVGVAVSVGVTAAAAHLLTGLEWRQALIIGAVVSSTDAAAVFSVLRKIPLPARVTGTLEAESGFNDAPVVILVVAFSTAGPVEHWSVLITQIAGELAIGAAIGLAVGWLGAWGLRHVALPASGLYPIAVMAIAVAAYAAGALAHGSGFLAVYLASMVMGNARLPHWPATRGFADGLGWLAQIGMFVLLGLLVTPSELGDDIVPALLIGLALTMVARPLSVVVCLTPFRVPWAEQTLMSWAGLRGAVPIILATIPMVNGVEGSRRIFNIVFVLVVVYTLVQGPTLPWLARKLRLGDGSEAADLGIESAPLERLRGHLLSVAIPKGSRMNGVEVAELRLPAGAAVTLVVREGKSFVPLPTTVLRRGDELLVVATDPVRDAAERRLRAVGRGGKLAGWLGTDGNGT
;
A
#
# COMPACT_ATOMS: atom_id res chain seq x y z
N MET A 1 24.91 -2.39 -61.05
CA MET A 1 25.58 -1.68 -59.95
C MET A 1 24.69 -0.69 -59.19
N TYR A 2 23.51 -0.29 -59.71
CA TYR A 2 22.61 0.68 -59.06
C TYR A 2 21.61 0.05 -58.04
N LYS A 3 21.31 -1.25 -58.15
CA LYS A 3 20.42 -1.97 -57.21
C LYS A 3 21.10 -2.46 -55.92
N SER A 4 22.43 -2.52 -55.89
CA SER A 4 23.19 -3.01 -54.71
C SER A 4 23.50 -1.93 -53.68
N VAL A 5 23.29 -0.65 -54.01
CA VAL A 5 23.52 0.47 -53.09
C VAL A 5 22.24 0.79 -52.30
N HIS A 6 21.06 0.73 -52.92
CA HIS A 6 19.79 0.94 -52.20
C HIS A 6 19.49 -0.16 -51.17
N ALA A 7 19.80 -1.42 -51.47
CA ALA A 7 19.65 -2.53 -50.51
C ALA A 7 20.63 -2.45 -49.32
N ARG A 8 21.65 -1.59 -49.40
CA ARG A 8 22.64 -1.35 -48.33
C ARG A 8 22.32 -0.13 -47.48
N VAL A 9 21.44 0.76 -47.94
CA VAL A 9 20.97 1.93 -47.18
C VAL A 9 19.77 1.57 -46.29
N GLU A 10 18.87 0.69 -46.73
CA GLU A 10 17.76 0.20 -45.89
C GLU A 10 18.21 -0.71 -44.74
N ARG A 11 19.40 -1.31 -44.82
CA ARG A 11 19.93 -2.21 -43.77
C ARG A 11 20.75 -1.53 -42.68
N VAL A 12 20.96 -0.22 -42.76
CA VAL A 12 21.75 0.55 -41.77
C VAL A 12 20.87 1.35 -40.81
N ASP A 13 19.56 1.46 -41.06
CA ASP A 13 18.65 2.29 -40.26
C ASP A 13 17.87 1.53 -39.17
N GLN A 14 18.16 0.23 -38.98
CA GLN A 14 17.51 -0.60 -37.94
C GLN A 14 18.16 -0.49 -36.55
N GLY A 15 19.09 0.45 -36.34
CA GLY A 15 19.87 0.54 -35.09
C GLY A 15 20.05 1.93 -34.50
N ARG A 16 19.35 2.96 -35.01
CA ARG A 16 19.35 4.30 -34.39
C ARG A 16 17.96 4.57 -33.85
N GLU A 17 17.87 4.70 -32.53
CA GLU A 17 16.71 5.28 -31.86
C GLU A 17 16.27 6.53 -32.63
N ARG A 18 15.07 6.50 -33.22
CA ARG A 18 14.52 7.66 -33.91
C ARG A 18 14.50 8.81 -32.91
N PRO A 19 15.11 9.97 -33.20
CA PRO A 19 15.08 11.09 -32.28
C PRO A 19 13.61 11.44 -31.99
N LEU A 20 13.26 11.53 -30.70
CA LEU A 20 11.92 11.95 -30.26
C LEU A 20 11.61 13.32 -30.85
N THR A 21 10.85 13.33 -31.96
CA THR A 21 10.41 14.59 -32.58
C THR A 21 9.30 15.20 -31.73
N VAL A 22 9.15 16.52 -31.78
CA VAL A 22 8.06 17.23 -31.08
C VAL A 22 6.68 16.66 -31.43
N HIS A 23 6.52 16.12 -32.65
CA HIS A 23 5.29 15.45 -33.06
C HIS A 23 5.02 14.14 -32.28
N HIS A 24 6.03 13.28 -32.13
CA HIS A 24 5.91 12.07 -31.31
C HIS A 24 5.69 12.41 -29.84
N LEU A 25 6.34 13.46 -29.33
CA LEU A 25 6.10 13.96 -27.98
C LEU A 25 4.63 14.41 -27.80
N ASN A 26 4.07 15.16 -28.76
CA ASN A 26 2.68 15.61 -28.70
C ASN A 26 1.69 14.43 -28.69
N GLN A 27 1.94 13.40 -29.52
CA GLN A 27 1.14 12.19 -29.54
C GLN A 27 1.23 11.42 -28.20
N LEU A 28 2.43 11.26 -27.67
CA LEU A 28 2.65 10.58 -26.40
C LEU A 28 2.01 11.34 -25.23
N LEU A 29 2.13 12.67 -25.19
CA LEU A 29 1.47 13.51 -24.20
C LEU A 29 -0.06 13.40 -24.28
N LEU A 30 -0.62 13.37 -25.49
CA LEU A 30 -2.06 13.18 -25.70
C LEU A 30 -2.52 11.83 -25.17
N VAL A 31 -1.81 10.75 -25.52
CA VAL A 31 -2.12 9.39 -25.06
C VAL A 31 -2.00 9.28 -23.54
N CYS A 32 -0.88 9.71 -22.95
CA CYS A 32 -0.68 9.68 -21.50
C CYS A 32 -1.74 10.50 -20.75
N SER A 33 -2.08 11.69 -21.25
CA SER A 33 -3.13 12.53 -20.65
C SER A 33 -4.49 11.85 -20.73
N LEU A 34 -4.86 11.30 -21.89
CA LEU A 34 -6.12 10.58 -22.07
C LEU A 34 -6.21 9.36 -21.15
N VAL A 35 -5.13 8.58 -21.04
CA VAL A 35 -5.02 7.44 -20.13
C VAL A 35 -5.26 7.86 -18.69
N LEU A 36 -4.60 8.93 -18.23
CA LEU A 36 -4.76 9.43 -16.87
C LEU A 36 -6.20 9.91 -16.63
N LEU A 37 -6.80 10.64 -17.57
CA LEU A 37 -8.20 11.09 -17.46
C LEU A 37 -9.18 9.91 -17.41
N ILE A 38 -8.99 8.89 -18.24
CA ILE A 38 -9.79 7.66 -18.23
C ILE A 38 -9.59 6.91 -16.91
N ALA A 39 -8.35 6.78 -16.43
CA ALA A 39 -8.04 6.12 -15.17
C ALA A 39 -8.72 6.83 -13.99
N VAL A 40 -8.68 8.16 -13.94
CA VAL A 40 -9.39 8.97 -12.92
C VAL A 40 -10.91 8.76 -13.00
N ALA A 41 -11.49 8.76 -14.20
CA ALA A 41 -12.91 8.47 -14.38
C ALA A 41 -13.28 7.04 -13.93
N ALA A 42 -12.41 6.07 -14.23
CA ALA A 42 -12.56 4.67 -13.86
C ALA A 42 -12.56 4.45 -12.34
N VAL A 43 -11.85 5.26 -11.55
CA VAL A 43 -11.92 5.22 -10.07
C VAL A 43 -13.35 5.33 -9.57
N ARG A 44 -14.14 6.22 -10.16
CA ARG A 44 -15.53 6.45 -9.73
C ARG A 44 -16.39 5.21 -9.97
N ILE A 45 -16.13 4.48 -11.05
CA ILE A 45 -16.82 3.23 -11.38
C ILE A 45 -16.36 2.11 -10.44
N SER A 46 -15.04 1.97 -10.24
CA SER A 46 -14.45 0.97 -9.35
C SER A 46 -14.92 1.10 -7.91
N SER A 47 -15.16 2.32 -7.42
CA SER A 47 -15.65 2.55 -6.05
C SER A 47 -17.00 1.87 -5.74
N ARG A 48 -17.75 1.45 -6.78
CA ARG A 48 -19.04 0.76 -6.66
C ARG A 48 -18.95 -0.76 -6.81
N SER A 49 -17.92 -1.30 -7.47
CA SER A 49 -17.83 -2.72 -7.83
C SER A 49 -17.26 -3.62 -6.70
N GLY A 50 -16.67 -3.04 -5.65
CA GLY A 50 -16.04 -3.79 -4.57
C GLY A 50 -14.75 -4.51 -4.96
N LEU A 51 -14.29 -4.31 -6.21
CA LEU A 51 -13.02 -4.80 -6.72
C LEU A 51 -11.90 -3.77 -6.46
N PRO A 52 -10.64 -4.21 -6.30
CA PRO A 52 -9.50 -3.31 -6.26
C PRO A 52 -9.41 -2.46 -7.53
N SER A 53 -9.29 -1.14 -7.37
CA SER A 53 -9.14 -0.18 -8.49
C SER A 53 -7.96 -0.48 -9.41
N LEU A 54 -6.96 -1.15 -8.86
CA LEU A 54 -5.74 -1.59 -9.52
C LEU A 54 -5.99 -2.47 -10.75
N LEU A 55 -6.98 -3.38 -10.66
CA LEU A 55 -7.34 -4.25 -11.77
C LEU A 55 -7.94 -3.47 -12.94
N VAL A 56 -8.59 -2.34 -12.67
CA VAL A 56 -9.17 -1.51 -13.73
C VAL A 56 -8.05 -0.82 -14.51
N TYR A 57 -7.01 -0.31 -13.85
CA TYR A 57 -5.85 0.30 -14.52
C TYR A 57 -5.07 -0.72 -15.33
N LEU A 58 -4.90 -1.92 -14.78
CA LEU A 58 -4.28 -3.04 -15.50
C LEU A 58 -5.07 -3.38 -16.77
N GLY A 59 -6.40 -3.49 -16.64
CA GLY A 59 -7.30 -3.74 -17.77
C GLY A 59 -7.26 -2.63 -18.83
N ILE A 60 -7.13 -1.36 -18.42
CA ILE A 60 -6.92 -0.25 -19.37
C ILE A 60 -5.61 -0.46 -20.15
N GLY A 61 -4.52 -0.82 -19.46
CA GLY A 61 -3.24 -1.14 -20.11
C GLY A 61 -3.36 -2.29 -21.11
N VAL A 62 -3.99 -3.40 -20.71
CA VAL A 62 -4.22 -4.57 -21.59
C VAL A 62 -5.06 -4.20 -22.81
N LEU A 63 -6.13 -3.42 -22.62
CA LEU A 63 -6.99 -2.97 -23.73
C LEU A 63 -6.28 -2.01 -24.68
N MET A 64 -5.21 -1.34 -24.23
CA MET A 64 -4.40 -0.47 -25.08
C MET A 64 -3.24 -1.21 -25.75
N GLY A 65 -2.79 -2.33 -25.18
CA GLY A 65 -1.64 -3.10 -25.65
C GLY A 65 -1.86 -3.81 -26.98
N GLN A 66 -0.91 -4.69 -27.31
CA GLN A 66 -0.76 -5.35 -28.62
C GLN A 66 -1.99 -6.14 -29.08
N ASP A 67 -2.69 -6.83 -28.18
CA ASP A 67 -3.93 -7.58 -28.51
C ASP A 67 -5.21 -6.81 -28.15
N GLY A 68 -5.06 -5.54 -27.77
CA GLY A 68 -6.14 -4.67 -27.35
C GLY A 68 -6.76 -3.85 -28.49
N ILE A 69 -7.69 -2.96 -28.13
CA ILE A 69 -8.28 -1.96 -29.04
C ILE A 69 -7.23 -0.93 -29.50
N GLY A 70 -6.19 -0.71 -28.68
CA GLY A 70 -5.14 0.28 -28.95
C GLY A 70 -4.03 -0.18 -29.90
N ASP A 71 -3.82 -1.48 -30.08
CA ASP A 71 -2.76 -2.08 -30.93
C ASP A 71 -1.34 -1.53 -30.64
N ILE A 72 -1.09 -1.09 -29.40
CA ILE A 72 0.20 -0.54 -28.99
C ILE A 72 1.15 -1.69 -28.70
N HIS A 73 2.10 -1.90 -29.61
CA HIS A 73 3.16 -2.88 -29.45
C HIS A 73 4.24 -2.34 -28.50
N PHE A 74 4.28 -2.86 -27.28
CA PHE A 74 5.22 -2.44 -26.24
C PHE A 74 5.96 -3.65 -25.65
N ASP A 75 7.16 -3.93 -26.17
CA ASP A 75 8.02 -5.04 -25.73
C ASP A 75 9.35 -4.53 -25.17
N ASN A 76 9.28 -3.67 -24.15
CA ASN A 76 10.47 -3.15 -23.47
C ASN A 76 10.40 -3.40 -21.96
N ALA A 77 10.84 -4.59 -21.56
CA ALA A 77 10.89 -5.00 -20.16
C ALA A 77 11.87 -4.16 -19.32
N GLU A 78 12.97 -3.67 -19.91
CA GLU A 78 13.96 -2.84 -19.23
C GLU A 78 13.38 -1.47 -18.85
N LEU A 79 12.75 -0.79 -19.82
CA LEU A 79 12.05 0.46 -19.57
C LEU A 79 10.92 0.27 -18.56
N THR A 80 10.18 -0.84 -18.65
CA THR A 80 9.13 -1.18 -17.69
C THR A 80 9.68 -1.36 -16.28
N GLN A 81 10.81 -2.06 -16.14
CA GLN A 81 11.47 -2.26 -14.86
C GLN A 81 11.92 -0.93 -14.26
N VAL A 82 12.59 -0.07 -15.04
CA VAL A 82 13.11 1.22 -14.57
C VAL A 82 11.97 2.14 -14.11
N ILE A 83 10.92 2.30 -14.93
CA ILE A 83 9.75 3.11 -14.56
C ILE A 83 9.01 2.48 -13.39
N GLY A 84 8.88 1.14 -13.37
CA GLY A 84 8.26 0.39 -12.28
C GLY A 84 9.00 0.59 -10.96
N TYR A 85 10.33 0.58 -10.95
CA TYR A 85 11.13 0.85 -9.75
C TYR A 85 10.97 2.29 -9.29
N ALA A 86 11.03 3.27 -10.20
CA ALA A 86 10.80 4.67 -9.84
C ALA A 86 9.41 4.88 -9.22
N ALA A 87 8.39 4.26 -9.79
CA ALA A 87 7.04 4.30 -9.26
C ALA A 87 6.92 3.56 -7.91
N LEU A 88 7.60 2.42 -7.73
CA LEU A 88 7.62 1.67 -6.47
C LEU A 88 8.28 2.47 -5.34
N VAL A 89 9.35 3.21 -5.63
CA VAL A 89 9.98 4.14 -4.66
C VAL A 89 8.98 5.18 -4.18
N VAL A 90 8.18 5.75 -5.09
CA VAL A 90 7.14 6.73 -4.74
C VAL A 90 6.02 6.09 -3.93
N ILE A 91 5.57 4.89 -4.30
CA ILE A 91 4.52 4.15 -3.57
C ILE A 91 4.97 3.78 -2.15
N LEU A 92 6.19 3.27 -1.99
CA LEU A 92 6.73 2.96 -0.65
C LEU A 92 6.99 4.23 0.16
N ALA A 93 7.36 5.34 -0.48
CA ALA A 93 7.48 6.62 0.20
C ALA A 93 6.12 7.11 0.72
N GLU A 94 5.07 7.05 -0.10
CA GLU A 94 3.69 7.39 0.30
C GLU A 94 3.19 6.48 1.43
N GLY A 95 3.34 5.17 1.29
CA GLY A 95 2.96 4.19 2.31
C GLY A 95 3.70 4.42 3.63
N GLY A 96 5.02 4.61 3.58
CA GLY A 96 5.84 4.91 4.75
C GLY A 96 5.43 6.21 5.45
N LEU A 97 5.10 7.27 4.70
CA LEU A 97 4.61 8.53 5.29
C LEU A 97 3.27 8.37 6.00
N GLY A 98 2.41 7.46 5.53
CA GLY A 98 1.07 7.22 6.09
C GLY A 98 1.07 6.37 7.35
N THR A 99 2.12 5.57 7.48
CA THR A 99 2.30 4.65 8.58
C THR A 99 2.46 5.34 9.93
N LYS A 100 1.59 5.00 10.88
CA LYS A 100 1.62 5.52 12.25
C LYS A 100 2.43 4.62 13.17
N TRP A 101 3.50 5.16 13.74
CA TRP A 101 4.40 4.43 14.65
C TRP A 101 3.69 3.85 15.88
N LYS A 102 2.69 4.55 16.42
CA LYS A 102 1.90 4.09 17.57
C LYS A 102 1.10 2.81 17.27
N GLU A 103 0.68 2.64 16.01
CA GLU A 103 -0.14 1.51 15.55
C GLU A 103 0.75 0.31 15.15
N ILE A 104 1.90 0.57 14.53
CA ILE A 104 2.85 -0.48 14.13
C ILE A 104 3.72 -0.99 15.28
N LYS A 105 4.16 -0.14 16.22
CA LYS A 105 5.11 -0.55 17.28
C LYS A 105 4.67 -1.83 18.04
N PRO A 106 3.40 -2.01 18.43
CA PRO A 106 2.94 -3.25 19.07
C PRO A 106 2.92 -4.47 18.14
N ALA A 107 2.75 -4.26 16.83
CA ALA A 107 2.66 -5.29 15.80
C ALA A 107 4.02 -5.66 15.18
N LEU A 108 5.07 -4.85 15.43
CA LEU A 108 6.38 -4.96 14.78
C LEU A 108 7.00 -6.37 14.87
N PRO A 109 7.04 -7.06 16.04
CA PRO A 109 7.65 -8.38 16.11
C PRO A 109 6.94 -9.42 15.22
N ALA A 110 5.60 -9.38 15.20
CA ALA A 110 4.78 -10.26 14.39
C ALA A 110 4.93 -9.96 12.89
N ALA A 111 4.93 -8.68 12.52
CA ALA A 111 5.13 -8.23 11.14
C ALA A 111 6.53 -8.58 10.62
N SER A 112 7.58 -8.39 11.43
CA SER A 112 8.94 -8.79 11.06
C SER A 112 9.08 -10.31 10.90
N ALA A 113 8.40 -11.10 11.75
CA ALA A 113 8.36 -12.55 11.59
C ALA A 113 7.68 -12.95 10.28
N LEU A 114 6.55 -12.31 9.92
CA LEU A 114 5.88 -12.54 8.62
C LEU A 114 6.77 -12.13 7.44
N ALA A 115 7.43 -10.98 7.51
CA ALA A 115 8.28 -10.46 6.45
C ALA A 115 9.57 -11.28 6.21
N LEU A 116 10.07 -12.00 7.22
CA LEU A 116 11.28 -12.82 7.09
C LEU A 116 10.95 -14.32 7.00
N VAL A 117 10.42 -14.88 8.10
CA VAL A 117 10.10 -16.31 8.20
C VAL A 117 8.89 -16.65 7.33
N GLY A 118 7.86 -15.80 7.35
CA GLY A 118 6.64 -16.00 6.57
C GLY A 118 6.92 -15.98 5.06
N VAL A 119 7.76 -15.05 4.61
CA VAL A 119 8.27 -15.01 3.22
C VAL A 119 9.04 -16.28 2.91
N ALA A 120 10.04 -16.67 3.71
CA ALA A 120 10.83 -17.89 3.46
C ALA A 120 9.95 -19.16 3.34
N VAL A 121 8.97 -19.31 4.24
CA VAL A 121 7.99 -20.41 4.19
C VAL A 121 7.13 -20.32 2.93
N SER A 122 6.64 -19.12 2.60
CA SER A 122 5.79 -18.91 1.43
C SER A 122 6.53 -19.23 0.14
N VAL A 123 7.78 -18.78 0.01
CA VAL A 123 8.65 -19.07 -1.13
C VAL A 123 8.90 -20.56 -1.24
N GLY A 124 9.30 -21.22 -0.15
CA GLY A 124 9.62 -22.65 -0.16
C GLY A 124 8.43 -23.51 -0.57
N VAL A 125 7.25 -23.27 0.02
CA VAL A 125 6.03 -24.04 -0.30
C VAL A 125 5.55 -23.75 -1.72
N THR A 126 5.55 -22.49 -2.15
CA THR A 126 5.06 -22.11 -3.48
C THR A 126 6.00 -22.57 -4.58
N ALA A 127 7.32 -22.51 -4.35
CA ALA A 127 8.32 -23.04 -5.27
C ALA A 127 8.24 -24.57 -5.37
N ALA A 128 8.10 -25.28 -4.24
CA ALA A 128 7.89 -26.73 -4.27
C ALA A 128 6.62 -27.10 -5.04
N ALA A 129 5.51 -26.38 -4.82
CA ALA A 129 4.28 -26.59 -5.55
C ALA A 129 4.43 -26.29 -7.06
N ALA A 130 5.11 -25.20 -7.43
CA ALA A 130 5.37 -24.87 -8.82
C ALA A 130 6.22 -25.96 -9.51
N HIS A 131 7.30 -26.42 -8.87
CA HIS A 131 8.12 -27.50 -9.42
C HIS A 131 7.34 -28.81 -9.60
N LEU A 132 6.62 -29.23 -8.55
CA LEU A 132 5.95 -30.54 -8.52
C LEU A 132 4.66 -30.58 -9.35
N LEU A 133 3.89 -29.49 -9.42
CA LEU A 133 2.58 -29.46 -10.08
C LEU A 133 2.66 -29.06 -11.56
N THR A 134 3.63 -28.22 -11.94
CA THR A 134 3.70 -27.66 -13.30
C THR A 134 4.98 -28.06 -14.05
N GLY A 135 5.91 -28.76 -13.40
CA GLY A 135 7.13 -29.27 -14.02
C GLY A 135 8.18 -28.21 -14.32
N LEU A 136 8.04 -27.00 -13.75
CA LEU A 136 9.03 -25.92 -13.90
C LEU A 136 10.36 -26.28 -13.25
N GLU A 137 11.47 -25.79 -13.77
CA GLU A 137 12.77 -25.99 -13.13
C GLU A 137 12.81 -25.32 -11.74
N TRP A 138 13.60 -25.86 -10.81
CA TRP A 138 13.74 -25.32 -9.45
C TRP A 138 14.06 -23.82 -9.42
N ARG A 139 14.92 -23.34 -10.32
CA ARG A 139 15.26 -21.91 -10.40
C ARG A 139 14.04 -21.06 -10.77
N GLN A 140 13.28 -21.47 -11.79
CA GLN A 140 12.06 -20.78 -12.21
C GLN A 140 11.00 -20.81 -11.10
N ALA A 141 10.84 -21.96 -10.44
CA ALA A 141 9.92 -22.16 -9.35
C ALA A 141 10.25 -21.30 -8.12
N LEU A 142 11.54 -21.16 -7.77
CA LEU A 142 12.02 -20.28 -6.70
C LEU A 142 11.80 -18.80 -7.04
N ILE A 143 12.05 -18.40 -8.29
CA ILE A 143 11.75 -17.04 -8.75
C ILE A 143 10.25 -16.76 -8.62
N ILE A 144 9.39 -17.63 -9.15
CA ILE A 144 7.93 -17.45 -9.04
C ILE A 144 7.52 -17.38 -7.57
N GLY A 145 7.99 -18.32 -6.74
CA GLY A 145 7.70 -18.36 -5.30
C GLY A 145 8.11 -17.07 -4.58
N ALA A 146 9.30 -16.53 -4.89
CA ALA A 146 9.77 -15.25 -4.37
C ALA A 146 8.87 -14.11 -4.82
N VAL A 147 8.67 -13.94 -6.13
CA VAL A 147 7.87 -12.87 -6.72
C VAL A 147 6.47 -12.80 -6.11
N VAL A 148 5.76 -13.93 -6.01
CA VAL A 148 4.35 -13.97 -5.55
C VAL A 148 4.17 -13.92 -4.03
N SER A 149 5.27 -13.89 -3.27
CA SER A 149 5.26 -13.77 -1.81
C SER A 149 5.17 -12.31 -1.32
N SER A 150 5.41 -11.32 -2.19
CA SER A 150 5.09 -9.91 -1.90
C SER A 150 3.56 -9.70 -1.88
N THR A 151 3.09 -8.90 -0.94
CA THR A 151 1.66 -8.62 -0.71
C THR A 151 1.39 -7.13 -0.69
N ASP A 152 0.22 -6.71 -1.15
CA ASP A 152 -0.15 -5.30 -1.28
C ASP A 152 -1.24 -4.91 -0.25
N ALA A 153 -0.82 -4.18 0.79
CA ALA A 153 -1.74 -3.66 1.80
C ALA A 153 -2.72 -2.62 1.23
N ALA A 154 -2.33 -1.83 0.24
CA ALA A 154 -3.22 -0.84 -0.37
C ALA A 154 -4.41 -1.51 -1.08
N ALA A 155 -4.17 -2.64 -1.76
CA ALA A 155 -5.24 -3.46 -2.35
C ALA A 155 -6.21 -3.99 -1.29
N VAL A 156 -5.68 -4.52 -0.18
CA VAL A 156 -6.45 -5.03 0.96
C VAL A 156 -7.31 -3.94 1.59
N PHE A 157 -6.72 -2.79 1.91
CA PHE A 157 -7.43 -1.70 2.57
C PHE A 157 -8.40 -0.98 1.65
N SER A 158 -8.15 -0.94 0.34
CA SER A 158 -9.11 -0.42 -0.64
C SER A 158 -10.42 -1.21 -0.60
N VAL A 159 -10.31 -2.54 -0.53
CA VAL A 159 -11.45 -3.47 -0.44
C VAL A 159 -12.11 -3.45 0.94
N LEU A 160 -11.31 -3.37 2.01
CA LEU A 160 -11.78 -3.41 3.40
C LEU A 160 -12.13 -2.02 3.98
N ARG A 161 -12.06 -0.94 3.19
CA ARG A 161 -12.26 0.45 3.65
C ARG A 161 -13.54 0.68 4.45
N LYS A 162 -14.60 -0.09 4.18
CA LYS A 162 -15.91 0.03 4.85
C LYS A 162 -16.07 -0.84 6.09
N ILE A 163 -15.07 -1.67 6.42
CA ILE A 163 -15.12 -2.60 7.54
C ILE A 163 -14.10 -2.12 8.59
N PRO A 164 -14.55 -1.69 9.78
CA PRO A 164 -13.61 -1.36 10.84
C PRO A 164 -12.90 -2.65 11.25
N LEU A 165 -11.57 -2.68 11.14
CA LEU A 165 -10.75 -3.80 11.58
C LEU A 165 -10.04 -3.44 12.88
N PRO A 166 -9.69 -4.42 13.72
CA PRO A 166 -8.90 -4.14 14.91
C PRO A 166 -7.57 -3.50 14.51
N ALA A 167 -7.14 -2.45 15.23
CA ALA A 167 -5.90 -1.73 14.93
C ALA A 167 -4.68 -2.66 14.83
N ARG A 168 -4.65 -3.77 15.59
CA ARG A 168 -3.59 -4.76 15.52
C ARG A 168 -3.55 -5.48 14.17
N VAL A 169 -4.70 -5.80 13.57
CA VAL A 169 -4.77 -6.44 12.25
C VAL A 169 -4.31 -5.49 11.16
N THR A 170 -4.82 -4.26 11.18
CA THR A 170 -4.43 -3.19 10.25
C THR A 170 -2.93 -2.91 10.33
N GLY A 171 -2.42 -2.69 11.55
CA GLY A 171 -0.98 -2.43 11.76
C GLY A 171 -0.08 -3.59 11.37
N THR A 172 -0.48 -4.85 11.60
CA THR A 172 0.29 -6.01 11.14
C THR A 172 0.30 -6.13 9.63
N LEU A 173 -0.83 -5.96 8.95
CA LEU A 173 -0.92 -6.05 7.48
C LEU A 173 -0.16 -4.91 6.78
N GLU A 174 -0.24 -3.69 7.31
CA GLU A 174 0.49 -2.53 6.77
C GLU A 174 2.01 -2.72 6.94
N ALA A 175 2.44 -3.12 8.13
CA ALA A 175 3.84 -3.41 8.42
C ALA A 175 4.38 -4.58 7.59
N GLU A 176 3.57 -5.65 7.42
CA GLU A 176 3.94 -6.81 6.62
C GLU A 176 4.17 -6.44 5.16
N SER A 177 3.25 -5.70 4.54
CA SER A 177 3.38 -5.27 3.14
C SER A 177 4.61 -4.40 2.92
N GLY A 178 4.86 -3.42 3.79
CA GLY A 178 6.04 -2.56 3.68
C GLY A 178 7.37 -3.30 3.92
N PHE A 179 7.39 -4.29 4.83
CA PHE A 179 8.62 -5.01 5.16
C PHE A 179 8.90 -6.22 4.28
N ASN A 180 7.89 -6.84 3.66
CA ASN A 180 8.12 -8.02 2.82
C ASN A 180 8.73 -7.69 1.46
N ASP A 181 8.49 -6.49 0.93
CA ASP A 181 8.97 -6.12 -0.41
C ASP A 181 10.50 -6.17 -0.51
N ALA A 182 11.21 -5.72 0.54
CA ALA A 182 12.67 -5.70 0.54
C ALA A 182 13.30 -7.11 0.48
N PRO A 183 13.01 -8.06 1.39
CA PRO A 183 13.48 -9.44 1.27
C PRO A 183 13.07 -10.10 -0.05
N VAL A 184 11.86 -9.84 -0.55
CA VAL A 184 11.36 -10.42 -1.81
C VAL A 184 12.17 -9.93 -3.00
N VAL A 185 12.42 -8.63 -3.12
CA VAL A 185 13.27 -8.09 -4.20
C VAL A 185 14.65 -8.74 -4.18
N ILE A 186 15.28 -8.85 -2.99
CA ILE A 186 16.61 -9.44 -2.85
C ILE A 186 16.60 -10.90 -3.30
N LEU A 187 15.60 -11.69 -2.89
CA LEU A 187 15.44 -13.09 -3.33
C LEU A 187 15.26 -13.20 -4.84
N VAL A 188 14.42 -12.35 -5.44
CA VAL A 188 14.19 -12.37 -6.89
C VAL A 188 15.46 -12.02 -7.66
N VAL A 189 16.19 -10.99 -7.24
CA VAL A 189 17.49 -10.63 -7.83
C VAL A 189 18.49 -11.77 -7.68
N ALA A 190 18.62 -12.33 -6.47
CA ALA A 190 19.55 -13.42 -6.19
C ALA A 190 19.27 -14.70 -6.99
N PHE A 191 18.01 -15.05 -7.23
CA PHE A 191 17.66 -16.20 -8.07
C PHE A 191 17.75 -15.89 -9.57
N SER A 192 17.69 -14.62 -9.96
CA SER A 192 17.75 -14.18 -11.35
C SER A 192 19.17 -13.94 -11.87
N THR A 193 20.19 -13.87 -11.01
CA THR A 193 21.60 -13.80 -11.45
C THR A 193 22.09 -15.15 -11.97
N ALA A 194 23.07 -15.12 -12.88
CA ALA A 194 23.64 -16.33 -13.50
C ALA A 194 24.73 -16.93 -12.60
N GLY A 195 24.52 -18.18 -12.16
CA GLY A 195 25.48 -18.95 -11.36
C GLY A 195 24.77 -19.81 -10.30
N PRO A 196 25.34 -20.97 -9.92
CA PRO A 196 24.81 -21.73 -8.80
C PRO A 196 24.92 -20.91 -7.52
N VAL A 197 23.89 -20.97 -6.66
CA VAL A 197 23.99 -20.47 -5.28
C VAL A 197 24.93 -21.42 -4.55
N GLU A 198 26.23 -21.16 -4.58
CA GLU A 198 27.24 -22.10 -4.09
C GLU A 198 27.04 -22.42 -2.60
N HIS A 199 26.59 -21.44 -1.80
CA HIS A 199 26.29 -21.62 -0.39
C HIS A 199 25.08 -20.77 0.10
N TRP A 200 24.03 -21.44 0.60
CA TRP A 200 22.87 -20.78 1.22
C TRP A 200 23.24 -19.87 2.40
N SER A 201 24.31 -20.17 3.12
CA SER A 201 24.81 -19.33 4.21
C SER A 201 25.26 -17.95 3.73
N VAL A 202 25.87 -17.87 2.54
CA VAL A 202 26.29 -16.61 1.92
C VAL A 202 25.06 -15.80 1.52
N LEU A 203 24.06 -16.43 0.90
CA LEU A 203 22.80 -15.76 0.53
C LEU A 203 22.08 -15.18 1.76
N ILE A 204 21.96 -15.96 2.85
CA ILE A 204 21.33 -15.49 4.09
C ILE A 204 22.11 -14.32 4.70
N THR A 205 23.45 -14.41 4.70
CA THR A 205 24.30 -13.34 5.23
C THR A 205 24.20 -12.07 4.37
N GLN A 206 24.12 -12.22 3.05
CA GLN A 206 23.92 -11.12 2.12
C GLN A 206 22.55 -10.46 2.33
N ILE A 207 21.46 -11.25 2.40
CA ILE A 207 20.11 -10.72 2.68
C ILE A 207 20.11 -9.95 4.00
N ALA A 208 20.67 -10.54 5.07
CA ALA A 208 20.75 -9.89 6.37
C ALA A 208 21.57 -8.58 6.31
N GLY A 209 22.70 -8.59 5.58
CA GLY A 209 23.54 -7.41 5.37
C GLY A 209 22.82 -6.30 4.60
N GLU A 210 22.20 -6.63 3.46
CA GLU A 210 21.48 -5.67 2.62
C GLU A 210 20.30 -5.03 3.37
N LEU A 211 19.55 -5.83 4.14
CA LEU A 211 18.47 -5.32 4.98
C LEU A 211 19.00 -4.45 6.13
N ALA A 212 20.10 -4.85 6.78
CA ALA A 212 20.70 -4.07 7.87
C ALA A 212 21.23 -2.71 7.39
N ILE A 213 21.93 -2.70 6.24
CA ILE A 213 22.45 -1.47 5.62
C ILE A 213 21.29 -0.57 5.18
N GLY A 214 20.29 -1.13 4.49
CA GLY A 214 19.09 -0.40 4.07
C GLY A 214 18.35 0.21 5.27
N ALA A 215 18.19 -0.54 6.36
CA ALA A 215 17.57 -0.05 7.58
C ALA A 215 18.38 1.06 8.26
N ALA A 216 19.70 0.90 8.37
CA ALA A 216 20.57 1.91 8.96
C ALA A 216 20.51 3.22 8.17
N ILE A 217 20.60 3.15 6.84
CA ILE A 217 20.53 4.32 5.95
C ILE A 217 19.15 4.96 6.01
N GLY A 218 18.07 4.17 5.91
CA GLY A 218 16.71 4.68 5.98
C GLY A 218 16.43 5.44 7.28
N LEU A 219 16.82 4.86 8.42
CA LEU A 219 16.66 5.51 9.73
C LEU A 219 17.52 6.77 9.85
N ALA A 220 18.77 6.74 9.38
CA ALA A 220 19.67 7.89 9.42
C ALA A 220 19.16 9.04 8.53
N VAL A 221 18.81 8.75 7.28
CA VAL A 221 18.31 9.74 6.32
C VAL A 221 16.95 10.29 6.78
N GLY A 222 16.05 9.44 7.26
CA GLY A 222 14.76 9.88 7.81
C GLY A 222 14.92 10.79 9.02
N TRP A 223 15.83 10.46 9.94
CA TRP A 223 16.11 11.28 11.13
C TRP A 223 16.75 12.62 10.76
N LEU A 224 17.79 12.60 9.91
CA LEU A 224 18.46 13.80 9.42
C LEU A 224 17.51 14.70 8.61
N GLY A 225 16.68 14.10 7.75
CA GLY A 225 15.67 14.80 6.97
C GLY A 225 14.61 15.45 7.85
N ALA A 226 14.10 14.72 8.84
CA ALA A 226 13.16 15.25 9.81
C ALA A 226 13.78 16.36 10.69
N TRP A 227 15.06 16.24 11.05
CA TRP A 227 15.77 17.30 11.75
C TRP A 227 15.95 18.53 10.86
N GLY A 228 16.42 18.36 9.63
CA GLY A 228 16.63 19.45 8.68
C GLY A 228 15.33 20.21 8.37
N LEU A 229 14.25 19.51 8.04
CA LEU A 229 12.95 20.12 7.74
C LEU A 229 12.32 20.86 8.92
N ARG A 230 12.69 20.53 10.16
CA ARG A 230 12.24 21.27 11.35
C ARG A 230 13.02 22.56 11.60
N HIS A 231 14.26 22.65 11.10
CA HIS A 231 15.12 23.82 11.30
C HIS A 231 15.18 24.73 10.07
N VAL A 232 14.82 24.23 8.90
CA VAL A 232 14.74 25.02 7.67
C VAL A 232 13.34 25.64 7.55
N ALA A 233 13.28 26.96 7.61
CA ALA A 233 12.09 27.71 7.26
C ALA A 233 12.06 27.90 5.73
N LEU A 234 11.34 27.03 5.02
CA LEU A 234 11.17 27.17 3.57
C LEU A 234 10.22 28.34 3.28
N PRO A 235 10.52 29.18 2.27
CA PRO A 235 9.76 30.39 1.97
C PRO A 235 8.34 30.13 1.46
N ALA A 236 8.07 28.92 0.96
CA ALA A 236 6.75 28.51 0.48
C ALA A 236 6.36 27.14 1.05
N SER A 237 5.10 27.02 1.49
CA SER A 237 4.54 25.78 2.05
C SER A 237 4.60 24.60 1.07
N GLY A 238 4.46 24.87 -0.24
CA GLY A 238 4.57 23.86 -1.30
C GLY A 238 5.98 23.25 -1.48
N LEU A 239 7.02 23.84 -0.89
CA LEU A 239 8.37 23.27 -0.95
C LEU A 239 8.59 22.14 0.07
N TYR A 240 7.82 22.10 1.15
CA TYR A 240 7.92 21.04 2.16
C TYR A 240 7.60 19.64 1.58
N PRO A 241 6.47 19.44 0.87
CA PRO A 241 6.18 18.16 0.23
C PRO A 241 7.27 17.68 -0.74
N ILE A 242 7.79 18.61 -1.55
CA ILE A 242 8.85 18.32 -2.53
C ILE A 242 10.12 17.86 -1.80
N ALA A 243 10.51 18.57 -0.75
CA ALA A 243 11.70 18.22 0.04
C ALA A 243 11.55 16.84 0.72
N VAL A 244 10.38 16.53 1.28
CA VAL A 244 10.10 15.21 1.89
C VAL A 244 10.25 14.09 0.86
N MET A 245 9.64 14.24 -0.31
CA MET A 245 9.75 13.24 -1.38
C MET A 245 11.18 13.12 -1.92
N ALA A 246 11.90 14.23 -2.05
CA ALA A 246 13.30 14.22 -2.46
C ALA A 246 14.19 13.49 -1.44
N ILE A 247 13.97 13.69 -0.14
CA ILE A 247 14.69 12.97 0.92
C ILE A 247 14.35 11.46 0.89
N ALA A 248 13.09 11.10 0.65
CA ALA A 248 12.67 9.72 0.53
C ALA A 248 13.37 9.01 -0.66
N VAL A 249 13.40 9.66 -1.83
CA VAL A 249 14.13 9.16 -3.01
C VAL A 249 15.65 9.11 -2.75
N ALA A 250 16.20 10.09 -2.05
CA ALA A 250 17.61 10.09 -1.65
C ALA A 250 17.93 8.91 -0.71
N ALA A 251 17.03 8.54 0.19
CA ALA A 251 17.19 7.35 1.03
C ALA A 251 17.24 6.07 0.21
N TYR A 252 16.37 5.93 -0.80
CA TYR A 252 16.44 4.81 -1.75
C TYR A 252 17.81 4.77 -2.47
N ALA A 253 18.21 5.89 -3.06
CA ALA A 253 19.45 5.97 -3.84
C ALA A 253 20.68 5.71 -2.97
N ALA A 254 20.76 6.30 -1.78
CA ALA A 254 21.85 6.07 -0.83
C ALA A 254 21.90 4.60 -0.37
N GLY A 255 20.73 4.01 -0.09
CA GLY A 255 20.61 2.59 0.27
C GLY A 255 21.13 1.69 -0.84
N ALA A 256 20.66 1.89 -2.07
CA ALA A 256 21.07 1.12 -3.23
C ALA A 256 22.57 1.28 -3.56
N LEU A 257 23.12 2.50 -3.48
CA LEU A 257 24.54 2.79 -3.72
C LEU A 257 25.45 2.17 -2.66
N ALA A 258 24.96 1.98 -1.44
CA ALA A 258 25.69 1.32 -0.36
C ALA A 258 25.57 -0.21 -0.39
N HIS A 259 25.04 -0.79 -1.48
CA HIS A 259 24.70 -2.21 -1.58
C HIS A 259 23.77 -2.67 -0.46
N GLY A 260 22.82 -1.82 -0.06
CA GLY A 260 21.72 -2.15 0.84
C GLY A 260 20.38 -2.16 0.11
N SER A 261 19.32 -2.57 0.82
CA SER A 261 17.96 -2.50 0.28
C SER A 261 17.47 -1.06 0.21
N GLY A 262 17.55 -0.45 -0.98
CA GLY A 262 17.02 0.88 -1.24
C GLY A 262 15.52 0.98 -0.93
N PHE A 263 14.73 -0.06 -1.25
CA PHE A 263 13.29 -0.11 -0.97
C PHE A 263 12.98 -0.06 0.54
N LEU A 264 13.74 -0.79 1.36
CA LEU A 264 13.62 -0.69 2.82
C LEU A 264 14.05 0.69 3.33
N ALA A 265 15.13 1.25 2.75
CA ALA A 265 15.65 2.55 3.14
C ALA A 265 14.62 3.68 2.92
N VAL A 266 13.95 3.71 1.76
CA VAL A 266 12.90 4.71 1.49
C VAL A 266 11.70 4.52 2.40
N TYR A 267 11.22 3.29 2.59
CA TYR A 267 10.08 3.02 3.46
C TYR A 267 10.34 3.49 4.91
N LEU A 268 11.49 3.14 5.47
CA LEU A 268 11.86 3.54 6.84
C LEU A 268 12.15 5.05 6.96
N ALA A 269 12.81 5.65 5.97
CA ALA A 269 13.04 7.10 5.97
C ALA A 269 11.71 7.87 5.96
N SER A 270 10.79 7.45 5.09
CA SER A 270 9.43 8.00 5.01
C SER A 270 8.63 7.76 6.29
N MET A 271 8.74 6.58 6.90
CA MET A 271 8.10 6.29 8.19
C MET A 271 8.60 7.22 9.30
N VAL A 272 9.92 7.43 9.39
CA VAL A 272 10.50 8.34 10.39
C VAL A 272 10.00 9.78 10.15
N MET A 273 10.02 10.25 8.91
CA MET A 273 9.56 11.60 8.55
C MET A 273 8.05 11.78 8.81
N GLY A 274 7.22 10.79 8.48
CA GLY A 274 5.77 10.83 8.69
C GLY A 274 5.38 10.93 10.18
N ASN A 275 6.23 10.40 11.06
CA ASN A 275 6.02 10.44 12.51
C ASN A 275 6.73 11.60 13.22
N ALA A 276 7.48 12.45 12.50
CA ALA A 276 8.31 13.51 13.09
C ALA A 276 7.57 14.84 13.35
N ARG A 277 6.25 14.92 13.11
CA ARG A 277 5.43 16.15 13.21
C ARG A 277 6.03 17.32 12.41
N LEU A 278 6.21 17.09 11.10
CA LEU A 278 6.77 18.09 10.19
C LEU A 278 5.83 19.30 9.99
N PRO A 279 6.38 20.49 9.67
CA PRO A 279 5.56 21.63 9.25
C PRO A 279 4.72 21.30 8.00
N HIS A 280 3.54 21.91 7.87
CA HIS A 280 2.64 21.74 6.71
C HIS A 280 2.29 20.28 6.39
N TRP A 281 2.13 19.44 7.42
CA TRP A 281 1.85 18.01 7.28
C TRP A 281 0.69 17.65 6.33
N PRO A 282 -0.50 18.30 6.40
CA PRO A 282 -1.60 17.97 5.49
C PRO A 282 -1.24 18.14 4.01
N ALA A 283 -0.53 19.22 3.67
CA ALA A 283 -0.05 19.46 2.31
C ALA A 283 0.96 18.39 1.85
N THR A 284 1.89 18.00 2.74
CA THR A 284 2.85 16.93 2.48
C THR A 284 2.16 15.59 2.24
N ARG A 285 1.17 15.25 3.09
CA ARG A 285 0.41 14.02 2.96
C ARG A 285 -0.41 13.99 1.68
N GLY A 286 -1.19 15.03 1.39
CA GLY A 286 -2.00 15.10 0.17
C GLY A 286 -1.17 15.07 -1.12
N PHE A 287 0.01 15.70 -1.13
CA PHE A 287 0.93 15.62 -2.26
C PHE A 287 1.53 14.22 -2.45
N ALA A 288 1.98 13.59 -1.37
CA ALA A 288 2.49 12.22 -1.40
C ALA A 288 1.41 11.23 -1.86
N ASP A 289 0.17 11.38 -1.35
CA ASP A 289 -0.98 10.59 -1.78
C ASP A 289 -1.22 10.78 -3.29
N GLY A 290 -1.28 12.02 -3.78
CA GLY A 290 -1.46 12.30 -5.21
C GLY A 290 -0.38 11.69 -6.10
N LEU A 291 0.90 11.76 -5.68
CA LEU A 291 2.01 11.11 -6.38
C LEU A 291 1.94 9.59 -6.32
N GLY A 292 1.53 9.02 -5.18
CA GLY A 292 1.31 7.59 -5.01
C GLY A 292 0.25 7.06 -5.97
N TRP A 293 -0.89 7.76 -6.09
CA TRP A 293 -1.93 7.43 -7.06
C TRP A 293 -1.43 7.50 -8.50
N LEU A 294 -0.66 8.54 -8.85
CA LEU A 294 -0.09 8.68 -10.18
C LEU A 294 0.90 7.55 -10.51
N ALA A 295 1.80 7.25 -9.58
CA ALA A 295 2.77 6.16 -9.69
C ALA A 295 2.07 4.80 -9.84
N GLN A 296 1.04 4.55 -9.04
CA GLN A 296 0.27 3.31 -9.08
C GLN A 296 -0.51 3.17 -10.39
N ILE A 297 -1.22 4.20 -10.85
CA ILE A 297 -1.93 4.19 -12.14
C ILE A 297 -0.95 3.94 -13.29
N GLY A 298 0.13 4.74 -13.36
CA GLY A 298 1.12 4.64 -14.43
C GLY A 298 1.78 3.27 -14.48
N MET A 299 2.17 2.73 -13.32
CA MET A 299 2.74 1.41 -13.17
C MET A 299 1.80 0.30 -13.66
N PHE A 300 0.53 0.28 -13.21
CA PHE A 300 -0.42 -0.77 -13.63
C PHE A 300 -0.77 -0.68 -15.12
N VAL A 301 -0.90 0.53 -15.68
CA VAL A 301 -1.13 0.69 -17.12
C VAL A 301 0.09 0.21 -17.90
N LEU A 302 1.30 0.56 -17.48
CA LEU A 302 2.54 0.13 -18.14
C LEU A 302 2.70 -1.39 -18.12
N LEU A 303 2.40 -2.03 -17.00
CA LEU A 303 2.43 -3.49 -16.89
C LEU A 303 1.35 -4.16 -17.76
N GLY A 304 0.18 -3.53 -17.90
CA GLY A 304 -0.87 -4.00 -18.80
C GLY A 304 -0.50 -3.83 -20.28
N LEU A 305 0.32 -2.83 -20.61
CA LEU A 305 0.87 -2.66 -21.96
C LEU A 305 1.97 -3.69 -22.28
N LEU A 306 2.73 -4.14 -21.28
CA LEU A 306 3.81 -5.11 -21.46
C LEU A 306 3.30 -6.54 -21.71
N VAL A 307 2.10 -6.89 -21.25
CA VAL A 307 1.57 -8.25 -21.40
C VAL A 307 0.96 -8.46 -22.79
N THR A 308 1.15 -9.66 -23.34
CA THR A 308 0.55 -10.11 -24.60
C THR A 308 -0.53 -11.16 -24.32
N PRO A 309 -1.83 -10.79 -24.29
CA PRO A 309 -2.94 -11.69 -23.97
C PRO A 309 -2.98 -13.00 -24.74
N SER A 310 -2.60 -12.99 -26.02
CA SER A 310 -2.58 -14.17 -26.89
C SER A 310 -1.57 -15.24 -26.44
N GLU A 311 -0.51 -14.86 -25.73
CA GLU A 311 0.51 -15.78 -25.18
C GLU A 311 0.13 -16.35 -23.80
N LEU A 312 -0.94 -15.86 -23.16
CA LEU A 312 -1.29 -16.26 -21.80
C LEU A 312 -1.93 -17.64 -21.68
N GLY A 313 -2.52 -18.16 -22.77
CA GLY A 313 -3.41 -19.33 -22.74
C GLY A 313 -2.80 -20.56 -22.07
N ASP A 314 -1.55 -20.90 -22.41
CA ASP A 314 -0.85 -22.08 -21.89
C ASP A 314 -0.42 -21.93 -20.42
N ASP A 315 -0.31 -20.69 -19.94
CA ASP A 315 0.15 -20.36 -18.59
C ASP A 315 -0.99 -20.18 -17.57
N ILE A 316 -2.25 -20.19 -18.02
CA ILE A 316 -3.43 -20.09 -17.14
C ILE A 316 -3.47 -21.25 -16.14
N VAL A 317 -3.34 -22.48 -16.61
CA VAL A 317 -3.43 -23.67 -15.73
C VAL A 317 -2.29 -23.68 -14.70
N PRO A 318 -1.01 -23.48 -15.09
CA PRO A 318 0.07 -23.30 -14.13
C PRO A 318 -0.20 -22.19 -13.09
N ALA A 319 -0.67 -21.02 -13.53
CA ALA A 319 -0.97 -19.90 -12.65
C ALA A 319 -2.08 -20.22 -11.63
N LEU A 320 -3.12 -20.93 -12.06
CA LEU A 320 -4.21 -21.38 -11.19
C LEU A 320 -3.70 -22.37 -10.14
N LEU A 321 -2.91 -23.36 -10.52
CA LEU A 321 -2.36 -24.37 -9.61
C LEU A 321 -1.41 -23.74 -8.58
N ILE A 322 -0.48 -22.92 -9.05
CA ILE A 322 0.50 -22.24 -8.19
C ILE A 322 -0.21 -21.27 -7.24
N GLY A 323 -1.14 -20.48 -7.74
CA GLY A 323 -1.89 -19.54 -6.90
C GLY A 323 -2.81 -20.26 -5.90
N LEU A 324 -3.27 -21.48 -6.19
CA LEU A 324 -4.09 -22.27 -5.27
C LEU A 324 -3.21 -22.78 -4.13
N ALA A 325 -2.05 -23.35 -4.46
CA ALA A 325 -1.08 -23.78 -3.47
C ALA A 325 -0.64 -22.61 -2.58
N LEU A 326 -0.38 -21.46 -3.18
CA LEU A 326 0.00 -20.25 -2.47
C LEU A 326 -1.11 -19.73 -1.53
N THR A 327 -2.35 -19.67 -2.01
CA THR A 327 -3.49 -19.10 -1.26
C THR A 327 -4.02 -20.05 -0.20
N MET A 328 -4.09 -21.35 -0.48
CA MET A 328 -4.68 -22.35 0.41
C MET A 328 -3.67 -23.06 1.32
N VAL A 329 -2.38 -23.04 0.97
CA VAL A 329 -1.35 -23.77 1.73
C VAL A 329 -0.26 -22.82 2.21
N ALA A 330 0.47 -22.19 1.28
CA ALA A 330 1.66 -21.43 1.64
C ALA A 330 1.33 -20.25 2.57
N ARG A 331 0.32 -19.46 2.22
CA ARG A 331 -0.06 -18.28 3.00
C ARG A 331 -0.65 -18.63 4.38
N PRO A 332 -1.59 -19.58 4.52
CA PRO A 332 -2.02 -20.06 5.84
C PRO A 332 -0.87 -20.61 6.67
N LEU A 333 0.03 -21.39 6.09
CA LEU A 333 1.17 -21.96 6.80
C LEU A 333 2.12 -20.86 7.30
N SER A 334 2.49 -19.91 6.45
CA SER A 334 3.31 -18.76 6.82
C SER A 334 2.70 -17.97 7.99
N VAL A 335 1.39 -17.69 7.91
CA VAL A 335 0.68 -16.95 8.96
C VAL A 335 0.63 -17.73 10.27
N VAL A 336 0.31 -19.03 10.23
CA VAL A 336 0.26 -19.87 11.44
C VAL A 336 1.64 -20.00 12.09
N VAL A 337 2.69 -20.27 11.32
CA VAL A 337 4.06 -20.40 11.82
C VAL A 337 4.53 -19.10 12.47
N CYS A 338 4.23 -17.96 11.85
CA CYS A 338 4.69 -16.66 12.35
C CYS A 338 3.83 -16.12 13.50
N LEU A 339 2.51 -16.28 13.48
CA LEU A 339 1.60 -15.59 14.41
C LEU A 339 1.19 -16.42 15.63
N THR A 340 1.27 -17.74 15.56
CA THR A 340 0.97 -18.62 16.72
C THR A 340 1.85 -18.32 17.94
N PRO A 341 3.18 -18.08 17.81
CA PRO A 341 4.03 -17.69 18.94
C PRO A 341 3.58 -16.39 19.62
N PHE A 342 2.96 -15.46 18.89
CA PHE A 342 2.47 -14.19 19.41
C PHE A 342 1.04 -14.26 19.96
N ARG A 343 0.44 -15.46 20.08
CA ARG A 343 -0.90 -15.70 20.62
C ARG A 343 -2.01 -14.90 19.92
N VAL A 344 -1.85 -14.67 18.61
CA VAL A 344 -2.88 -14.01 17.80
C VAL A 344 -4.11 -14.91 17.68
N PRO A 345 -5.34 -14.42 17.89
CA PRO A 345 -6.56 -15.20 17.75
C PRO A 345 -6.72 -15.82 16.36
N TRP A 346 -7.25 -17.03 16.30
CA TRP A 346 -7.47 -17.76 15.05
C TRP A 346 -8.33 -17.01 14.03
N ALA A 347 -9.29 -16.20 14.48
CA ALA A 347 -10.11 -15.38 13.59
C ALA A 347 -9.25 -14.33 12.85
N GLU A 348 -8.33 -13.68 13.55
CA GLU A 348 -7.41 -12.72 12.94
C GLU A 348 -6.41 -13.42 12.03
N GLN A 349 -5.86 -14.56 12.45
CA GLN A 349 -4.97 -15.36 11.59
C GLN A 349 -5.66 -15.78 10.29
N THR A 350 -6.91 -16.25 10.36
CA THR A 350 -7.69 -16.65 9.18
C THR A 350 -7.90 -15.48 8.22
N LEU A 351 -8.23 -14.30 8.75
CA LEU A 351 -8.35 -13.10 7.93
C LEU A 351 -7.01 -12.73 7.29
N MET A 352 -5.91 -12.73 8.04
CA MET A 352 -4.56 -12.41 7.53
C MET A 352 -4.06 -13.42 6.49
N SER A 353 -4.42 -14.70 6.64
CA SER A 353 -4.13 -15.74 5.64
C SER A 353 -4.90 -15.50 4.34
N TRP A 354 -6.14 -15.03 4.43
CA TRP A 354 -6.96 -14.73 3.24
C TRP A 354 -6.68 -13.36 2.63
N ALA A 355 -6.21 -12.39 3.42
CA ALA A 355 -5.93 -11.01 3.03
C ALA A 355 -4.63 -10.85 2.22
N GLY A 356 -4.02 -11.92 1.74
CA GLY A 356 -2.81 -11.88 0.90
C GLY A 356 -3.08 -11.46 -0.55
N LEU A 357 -3.72 -10.30 -0.75
CA LEU A 357 -3.90 -9.73 -2.10
C LEU A 357 -2.56 -9.33 -2.68
N ARG A 358 -2.38 -9.60 -3.96
CA ARG A 358 -1.17 -9.27 -4.71
C ARG A 358 -1.43 -8.03 -5.54
N GLY A 359 -0.52 -7.07 -5.43
CA GLY A 359 -0.59 -5.80 -6.15
C GLY A 359 0.25 -5.81 -7.42
N ALA A 360 0.76 -4.63 -7.76
CA ALA A 360 1.66 -4.46 -8.89
C ALA A 360 3.07 -4.99 -8.62
N VAL A 361 3.50 -5.00 -7.35
CA VAL A 361 4.88 -5.32 -6.99
C VAL A 361 5.31 -6.69 -7.56
N PRO A 362 4.57 -7.79 -7.37
CA PRO A 362 4.93 -9.07 -7.99
C PRO A 362 5.11 -8.99 -9.51
N ILE A 363 4.23 -8.28 -10.22
CA ILE A 363 4.29 -8.19 -11.69
C ILE A 363 5.55 -7.42 -12.13
N ILE A 364 5.91 -6.33 -11.43
CA ILE A 364 7.18 -5.62 -11.70
C ILE A 364 8.37 -6.51 -11.39
N LEU A 365 8.37 -7.22 -10.26
CA LEU A 365 9.50 -8.08 -9.90
C LEU A 365 9.67 -9.24 -10.90
N ALA A 366 8.60 -9.66 -11.58
CA ALA A 366 8.69 -10.62 -12.68
C ALA A 366 9.41 -10.07 -13.93
N THR A 367 9.63 -8.76 -14.06
CA THR A 367 10.44 -8.20 -15.16
C THR A 367 11.95 -8.36 -14.91
N ILE A 368 12.37 -8.55 -13.65
CA ILE A 368 13.78 -8.79 -13.28
C ILE A 368 14.38 -9.99 -14.05
N PRO A 369 13.78 -11.21 -14.01
CA PRO A 369 14.29 -12.34 -14.77
C PRO A 369 14.23 -12.10 -16.29
N MET A 370 13.30 -11.29 -16.80
CA MET A 370 13.24 -10.94 -18.23
C MET A 370 14.45 -10.10 -18.65
N VAL A 371 14.78 -9.07 -17.87
CA VAL A 371 15.93 -8.19 -18.13
C VAL A 371 17.27 -8.91 -17.93
N ASN A 372 17.35 -9.81 -16.94
CA ASN A 372 18.53 -10.64 -16.72
C ASN A 372 18.67 -11.79 -17.73
N GLY A 373 17.76 -11.92 -18.71
CA GLY A 373 17.84 -12.94 -19.75
C GLY A 373 17.67 -14.37 -19.23
N VAL A 374 16.91 -14.57 -18.15
CA VAL A 374 16.64 -15.91 -17.60
C VAL A 374 15.81 -16.72 -18.60
N GLU A 375 16.21 -17.97 -18.83
CA GLU A 375 15.46 -18.90 -19.67
C GLU A 375 14.03 -19.11 -19.13
N GLY A 376 13.03 -18.98 -20.00
CA GLY A 376 11.62 -19.06 -19.62
C GLY A 376 11.10 -17.84 -18.84
N SER A 377 11.82 -16.72 -18.83
CA SER A 377 11.40 -15.49 -18.13
C SER A 377 10.04 -14.93 -18.57
N ARG A 378 9.70 -14.98 -19.86
CA ARG A 378 8.35 -14.63 -20.36
C ARG A 378 7.27 -15.51 -19.72
N ARG A 379 7.53 -16.81 -19.59
CA ARG A 379 6.62 -17.75 -18.94
C ARG A 379 6.43 -17.43 -17.45
N ILE A 380 7.51 -17.09 -16.76
CA ILE A 380 7.45 -16.62 -15.35
C ILE A 380 6.55 -15.38 -15.25
N PHE A 381 6.77 -14.39 -16.12
CA PHE A 381 5.97 -13.16 -16.17
C PHE A 381 4.49 -13.45 -16.42
N ASN A 382 4.16 -14.27 -17.43
CA ASN A 382 2.80 -14.66 -17.76
C ASN A 382 2.09 -15.37 -16.59
N ILE A 383 2.76 -16.34 -15.96
CA ILE A 383 2.23 -17.06 -14.80
C ILE A 383 1.94 -16.10 -13.65
N VAL A 384 2.89 -15.22 -13.32
CA VAL A 384 2.73 -14.22 -12.24
C VAL A 384 1.58 -13.27 -12.57
N PHE A 385 1.52 -12.76 -13.80
CA PHE A 385 0.47 -11.86 -14.25
C PHE A 385 -0.92 -12.48 -14.10
N VAL A 386 -1.13 -13.68 -14.66
CA VAL A 386 -2.42 -14.38 -14.59
C VAL A 386 -2.78 -14.70 -13.14
N LEU A 387 -1.81 -15.15 -12.33
CA LEU A 387 -2.03 -15.44 -10.92
C LEU A 387 -2.49 -14.18 -10.17
N VAL A 388 -1.81 -13.04 -10.35
CA VAL A 388 -2.19 -11.79 -9.69
C VAL A 388 -3.60 -11.37 -10.11
N VAL A 389 -3.93 -11.40 -11.40
CA VAL A 389 -5.26 -11.02 -11.90
C VAL A 389 -6.35 -11.92 -11.33
N VAL A 390 -6.22 -13.24 -11.50
CA VAL A 390 -7.26 -14.20 -11.11
C VAL A 390 -7.47 -14.19 -9.59
N TYR A 391 -6.40 -14.27 -8.81
CA TYR A 391 -6.53 -14.35 -7.35
C TYR A 391 -6.98 -13.02 -6.75
N THR A 392 -6.64 -11.88 -7.35
CA THR A 392 -7.19 -10.59 -6.91
C THR A 392 -8.68 -10.47 -7.22
N LEU A 393 -9.14 -10.98 -8.37
CA LEU A 393 -10.57 -11.05 -8.72
C LEU A 393 -11.36 -11.96 -7.78
N VAL A 394 -10.76 -13.06 -7.30
CA VAL A 394 -11.40 -14.00 -6.37
C VAL A 394 -11.35 -13.50 -4.93
N GLN A 395 -10.18 -13.09 -4.45
CA GLN A 395 -9.96 -12.68 -3.06
C GLN A 395 -10.56 -11.31 -2.75
N GLY A 396 -10.56 -10.36 -3.70
CA GLY A 396 -11.07 -9.01 -3.49
C GLY A 396 -12.52 -9.00 -2.97
N PRO A 397 -13.50 -9.53 -3.71
CA PRO A 397 -14.90 -9.57 -3.27
C PRO A 397 -15.16 -10.48 -2.06
N THR A 398 -14.36 -11.54 -1.88
CA THR A 398 -14.56 -12.52 -0.79
C THR A 398 -14.00 -12.03 0.55
N LEU A 399 -13.04 -11.11 0.54
CA LEU A 399 -12.38 -10.61 1.74
C LEU A 399 -13.34 -9.82 2.68
N PRO A 400 -14.19 -8.88 2.20
CA PRO A 400 -15.22 -8.23 3.03
C PRO A 400 -16.28 -9.20 3.57
N TRP A 401 -16.59 -10.27 2.83
CA TRP A 401 -17.50 -11.30 3.30
C TRP A 401 -16.88 -12.10 4.45
N LEU A 402 -15.61 -12.50 4.32
CA LEU A 402 -14.90 -13.24 5.35
C LEU A 402 -14.72 -12.42 6.64
N ALA A 403 -14.33 -11.15 6.52
CA ALA A 403 -14.17 -10.24 7.66
C ALA A 403 -15.47 -10.09 8.48
N ARG A 404 -16.63 -9.99 7.80
CA ARG A 404 -17.95 -9.95 8.46
C ARG A 404 -18.30 -11.29 9.13
N LYS A 405 -18.00 -12.41 8.48
CA LYS A 405 -18.27 -13.75 9.03
C LYS A 405 -17.46 -14.01 10.31
N LEU A 406 -16.24 -13.47 10.39
CA LEU A 406 -15.34 -13.58 11.54
C LEU A 406 -15.65 -12.57 12.66
N ARG A 407 -16.65 -11.69 12.49
CA ARG A 407 -17.07 -10.67 13.47
C ARG A 407 -15.96 -9.72 13.92
N LEU A 408 -15.01 -9.42 13.04
CA LEU A 408 -13.87 -8.55 13.37
C LEU A 408 -14.21 -7.04 13.34
N GLY A 409 -15.45 -6.66 12.98
CA GLY A 409 -15.87 -5.26 12.81
C GLY A 409 -17.02 -4.77 13.68
N ASP A 410 -17.33 -5.46 14.79
CA ASP A 410 -18.37 -5.04 15.74
C ASP A 410 -17.85 -4.05 16.82
N GLY A 411 -16.58 -3.64 16.71
CA GLY A 411 -15.93 -2.72 17.64
C GLY A 411 -16.27 -1.25 17.37
N SER A 412 -16.93 -0.60 18.33
CA SER A 412 -17.22 0.84 18.37
C SER A 412 -15.95 1.67 18.61
N GLU A 413 -14.99 1.65 17.69
CA GLU A 413 -13.89 2.61 17.69
C GLU A 413 -14.28 3.83 16.83
N ALA A 414 -14.11 5.02 17.40
CA ALA A 414 -14.40 6.28 16.74
C ALA A 414 -13.52 6.40 15.49
N ALA A 415 -14.13 6.41 14.31
CA ALA A 415 -13.41 6.65 13.07
C ALA A 415 -12.97 8.12 13.03
N ASP A 416 -11.66 8.36 12.91
CA ASP A 416 -11.11 9.67 12.62
C ASP A 416 -11.51 10.00 11.17
N LEU A 417 -12.61 10.74 11.00
CA LEU A 417 -12.98 11.29 9.70
C LEU A 417 -11.95 12.37 9.38
N GLY A 418 -10.89 11.99 8.67
CA GLY A 418 -9.92 12.90 8.05
C GLY A 418 -10.61 13.72 6.97
N ILE A 419 -11.44 14.69 7.39
CA ILE A 419 -12.06 15.66 6.50
C ILE A 419 -10.99 16.71 6.22
N GLU A 420 -10.32 16.59 5.07
CA GLU A 420 -9.56 17.68 4.47
C GLU A 420 -10.47 18.89 4.32
N SER A 421 -10.35 19.83 5.24
CA SER A 421 -11.05 21.10 5.18
C SER A 421 -10.03 22.20 5.39
N ALA A 422 -9.52 22.70 4.26
CA ALA A 422 -8.64 23.86 4.14
C ALA A 422 -9.06 25.10 4.99
N PRO A 423 -10.32 25.31 5.43
CA PRO A 423 -10.67 26.39 6.35
C PRO A 423 -10.25 26.17 7.82
N LEU A 424 -10.02 24.93 8.27
CA LEU A 424 -9.67 24.61 9.67
C LEU A 424 -8.20 24.83 10.02
N GLU A 425 -7.32 24.90 9.01
CA GLU A 425 -5.87 25.06 9.19
C GLU A 425 -5.49 26.40 9.84
N ARG A 426 -6.28 27.46 9.65
CA ARG A 426 -6.04 28.75 10.35
C ARG A 426 -6.40 28.70 11.84
N LEU A 427 -7.20 27.73 12.26
CA LEU A 427 -7.73 27.62 13.63
C LEU A 427 -7.05 26.53 14.46
N ARG A 428 -6.16 25.69 13.88
CA ARG A 428 -5.58 24.50 14.53
C ARG A 428 -6.65 23.62 15.19
N GLY A 429 -7.75 23.40 14.47
CA GLY A 429 -8.92 22.66 14.95
C GLY A 429 -9.03 21.27 14.31
N HIS A 430 -9.24 20.25 15.12
CA HIS A 430 -9.61 18.90 14.73
C HIS A 430 -11.13 18.74 14.71
N LEU A 431 -11.65 17.99 13.73
CA LEU A 431 -13.02 17.51 13.71
C LEU A 431 -13.08 16.08 14.24
N LEU A 432 -13.87 15.84 15.27
CA LEU A 432 -14.15 14.52 15.83
C LEU A 432 -15.59 14.15 15.46
N SER A 433 -15.81 12.98 14.84
CA SER A 433 -17.15 12.40 14.72
C SER A 433 -17.38 11.37 15.82
N VAL A 434 -18.47 11.52 16.57
CA VAL A 434 -18.82 10.63 17.67
C VAL A 434 -20.26 10.16 17.50
N ALA A 435 -20.43 8.89 17.11
CA ALA A 435 -21.73 8.24 17.11
C ALA A 435 -22.16 7.87 18.54
N ILE A 436 -23.45 8.02 18.86
CA ILE A 436 -24.04 7.63 20.14
C ILE A 436 -24.64 6.21 20.00
N PRO A 437 -23.95 5.14 20.42
CA PRO A 437 -24.45 3.78 20.29
C PRO A 437 -25.68 3.55 21.18
N LYS A 438 -26.47 2.51 20.85
CA LYS A 438 -27.71 2.17 21.57
C LYS A 438 -27.52 1.93 23.08
N GLY A 439 -26.33 1.51 23.50
CA GLY A 439 -25.97 1.30 24.92
C GLY A 439 -25.40 2.52 25.65
N SER A 440 -25.21 3.65 24.96
CA SER A 440 -24.58 4.85 25.55
C SER A 440 -25.48 5.51 26.59
N ARG A 441 -24.89 5.87 27.73
CA ARG A 441 -25.54 6.69 28.78
C ARG A 441 -25.54 8.19 28.43
N MET A 442 -24.97 8.57 27.29
CA MET A 442 -25.06 9.92 26.74
C MET A 442 -26.49 10.29 26.27
N ASN A 443 -27.37 9.29 26.13
CA ASN A 443 -28.77 9.52 25.83
C ASN A 443 -29.47 10.28 26.97
N GLY A 444 -30.10 11.41 26.64
CA GLY A 444 -30.76 12.27 27.62
C GLY A 444 -29.86 13.35 28.23
N VAL A 445 -28.58 13.39 27.84
CA VAL A 445 -27.63 14.46 28.21
C VAL A 445 -27.81 15.64 27.27
N GLU A 446 -27.83 16.86 27.81
CA GLU A 446 -27.83 18.08 27.00
C GLU A 446 -26.42 18.44 26.53
N VAL A 447 -26.28 19.14 25.41
CA VAL A 447 -24.97 19.57 24.89
C VAL A 447 -24.18 20.39 25.91
N ALA A 448 -24.84 21.26 26.68
CA ALA A 448 -24.21 22.02 27.77
C ALA A 448 -23.70 21.12 28.91
N GLU A 449 -24.37 20.00 29.18
CA GLU A 449 -24.01 19.06 30.25
C GLU A 449 -22.78 18.22 29.89
N LEU A 450 -22.36 18.17 28.61
CA LEU A 450 -21.11 17.52 28.21
C LEU A 450 -19.91 18.16 28.91
N ARG A 451 -19.96 19.48 29.17
CA ARG A 451 -18.88 20.28 29.76
C ARG A 451 -17.54 20.04 29.06
N LEU A 452 -17.52 20.25 27.75
CA LEU A 452 -16.31 20.15 26.95
C LEU A 452 -15.26 21.19 27.39
N PRO A 453 -13.96 20.89 27.28
CA PRO A 453 -12.91 21.84 27.60
C PRO A 453 -12.98 23.09 26.71
N ALA A 454 -12.54 24.23 27.23
CA ALA A 454 -12.45 25.46 26.45
C ALA A 454 -11.56 25.23 25.22
N GLY A 455 -12.09 25.50 24.02
CA GLY A 455 -11.46 25.15 22.75
C GLY A 455 -12.06 23.90 22.08
N ALA A 456 -13.07 23.26 22.68
CA ALA A 456 -13.87 22.21 22.05
C ALA A 456 -15.38 22.52 22.08
N ALA A 457 -16.07 22.29 20.97
CA ALA A 457 -17.51 22.54 20.84
C ALA A 457 -18.19 21.55 19.91
N VAL A 458 -19.42 21.14 20.25
CA VAL A 458 -20.29 20.38 19.33
C VAL A 458 -20.84 21.36 18.30
N THR A 459 -20.44 21.23 17.04
CA THR A 459 -20.83 22.16 15.97
C THR A 459 -22.06 21.69 15.21
N LEU A 460 -22.28 20.38 15.14
CA LEU A 460 -23.36 19.80 14.34
C LEU A 460 -23.80 18.45 14.92
N VAL A 461 -25.10 18.18 14.84
CA VAL A 461 -25.69 16.88 15.18
C VAL A 461 -26.40 16.34 13.94
N VAL A 462 -26.09 15.11 13.56
CA VAL A 462 -26.82 14.37 12.52
C VAL A 462 -27.76 13.40 13.20
N ARG A 463 -29.06 13.54 12.94
CA ARG A 463 -30.12 12.68 13.44
C ARG A 463 -30.97 12.20 12.28
N GLU A 464 -31.06 10.89 12.09
CA GLU A 464 -31.85 10.28 11.01
C GLU A 464 -31.51 10.85 9.62
N GLY A 465 -30.22 11.11 9.37
CA GLY A 465 -29.72 11.67 8.11
C GLY A 465 -29.94 13.17 7.91
N LYS A 466 -30.52 13.89 8.88
CA LYS A 466 -30.66 15.35 8.87
C LYS A 466 -29.65 16.00 9.81
N SER A 467 -28.90 16.98 9.31
CA SER A 467 -27.97 17.78 10.09
C SER A 467 -28.64 19.03 10.65
N PHE A 468 -28.31 19.39 11.89
CA PHE A 468 -28.69 20.66 12.48
C PHE A 468 -27.63 21.16 13.47
N VAL A 469 -27.61 22.48 13.69
CA VAL A 469 -26.73 23.10 14.69
C VAL A 469 -27.38 22.95 16.07
N PRO A 470 -26.74 22.28 17.03
CA PRO A 470 -27.33 22.07 18.34
C PRO A 470 -27.34 23.36 19.17
N LEU A 471 -28.43 23.59 19.89
CA LEU A 471 -28.50 24.52 21.01
C LEU A 471 -27.88 23.90 22.28
N PRO A 472 -27.42 24.70 23.26
CA PRO A 472 -26.92 24.18 24.54
C PRO A 472 -27.89 23.23 25.26
N THR A 473 -29.20 23.43 25.10
CA THR A 473 -30.29 22.60 25.66
C THR A 473 -30.68 21.42 24.78
N THR A 474 -29.97 21.19 23.67
CA THR A 474 -30.28 20.07 22.76
C THR A 474 -29.99 18.76 23.47
N VAL A 475 -31.03 17.95 23.65
CA VAL A 475 -30.91 16.61 24.22
C VAL A 475 -30.39 15.63 23.19
N LEU A 476 -29.31 14.95 23.56
CA LEU A 476 -28.66 13.91 22.76
C LEU A 476 -29.45 12.60 22.83
N ARG A 477 -29.61 11.95 21.68
CA ARG A 477 -30.37 10.70 21.53
C ARG A 477 -29.49 9.58 21.01
N ARG A 478 -29.89 8.34 21.31
CA ARG A 478 -29.29 7.14 20.71
C ARG A 478 -29.41 7.22 19.19
N GLY A 479 -28.32 6.92 18.49
CA GLY A 479 -28.26 7.00 17.03
C GLY A 479 -27.91 8.38 16.48
N ASP A 480 -27.76 9.41 17.33
CA ASP A 480 -27.19 10.68 16.88
C ASP A 480 -25.70 10.51 16.55
N GLU A 481 -25.22 11.27 15.57
CA GLU A 481 -23.81 11.44 15.27
C GLU A 481 -23.41 12.90 15.54
N LEU A 482 -22.44 13.08 16.43
CA LEU A 482 -21.95 14.39 16.87
C LEU A 482 -20.71 14.78 16.09
N LEU A 483 -20.70 16.00 15.54
CA LEU A 483 -19.52 16.62 15.01
C LEU A 483 -18.97 17.61 16.03
N VAL A 484 -17.75 17.36 16.53
CA VAL A 484 -17.10 18.18 17.56
C VAL A 484 -15.83 18.79 16.99
N VAL A 485 -15.71 20.11 17.03
CA VAL A 485 -14.45 20.80 16.71
C VAL A 485 -13.67 21.00 17.99
N ALA A 486 -12.40 20.59 18.03
CA ALA A 486 -11.51 20.76 19.17
C ALA A 486 -10.12 21.25 18.75
N THR A 487 -9.52 22.21 19.45
CA THR A 487 -8.15 22.65 19.14
C THR A 487 -7.10 21.61 19.56
N ASP A 488 -5.92 21.61 18.89
CA ASP A 488 -4.79 20.70 19.15
C ASP A 488 -4.53 20.37 20.64
N PRO A 489 -4.40 21.36 21.57
CA PRO A 489 -4.05 21.07 22.95
C PRO A 489 -5.16 20.35 23.74
N VAL A 490 -6.42 20.41 23.27
CA VAL A 490 -7.58 19.90 24.01
C VAL A 490 -8.27 18.71 23.34
N ARG A 491 -7.81 18.27 22.16
CA ARG A 491 -8.36 17.10 21.44
C ARG A 491 -8.50 15.88 22.35
N ASP A 492 -7.40 15.45 22.97
CA ASP A 492 -7.38 14.24 23.79
C ASP A 492 -8.26 14.40 25.06
N ALA A 493 -8.34 15.61 25.60
CA ALA A 493 -9.22 15.91 26.73
C ALA A 493 -10.71 15.88 26.33
N ALA A 494 -11.05 16.41 25.17
CA ALA A 494 -12.40 16.38 24.61
C ALA A 494 -12.84 14.93 24.31
N GLU A 495 -11.97 14.13 23.70
CA GLU A 495 -12.25 12.71 23.43
C GLU A 495 -12.45 11.90 24.72
N ARG A 496 -11.56 12.08 25.72
CA ARG A 496 -11.70 11.45 27.05
C ARG A 496 -13.03 11.84 27.69
N ARG A 497 -13.41 13.12 27.61
CA ARG A 497 -14.65 13.60 28.19
C ARG A 497 -15.88 13.01 27.52
N LEU A 498 -15.91 12.95 26.19
CA LEU A 498 -17.01 12.33 25.45
C LEU A 498 -17.15 10.83 25.78
N ARG A 499 -16.03 10.12 25.93
CA ARG A 499 -16.03 8.72 26.39
C ARG A 499 -16.53 8.56 27.82
N ALA A 500 -16.12 9.45 28.74
CA ALA A 500 -16.57 9.45 30.12
C ALA A 500 -18.09 9.65 30.20
N VAL A 501 -18.64 10.64 29.48
CA VAL A 501 -20.09 10.87 29.41
C VAL A 501 -20.83 9.72 28.71
N GLY A 502 -20.23 9.10 27.69
CA GLY A 502 -20.78 7.89 27.05
C GLY A 502 -21.00 6.73 28.03
N ARG A 503 -20.10 6.59 29.02
CA ARG A 503 -20.17 5.54 30.05
C ARG A 503 -20.98 5.94 31.28
N GLY A 504 -20.83 7.18 31.75
CA GLY A 504 -21.37 7.67 33.02
C GLY A 504 -22.64 8.53 32.91
N GLY A 505 -23.03 8.96 31.71
CA GLY A 505 -24.15 9.87 31.48
C GLY A 505 -23.97 11.21 32.19
N LYS A 506 -25.07 11.81 32.68
CA LYS A 506 -25.05 13.10 33.40
C LYS A 506 -24.13 13.12 34.62
N LEU A 507 -23.86 11.95 35.21
CA LEU A 507 -23.07 11.81 36.44
C LEU A 507 -21.60 11.44 36.20
N ALA A 508 -21.11 11.48 34.94
CA ALA A 508 -19.76 11.05 34.60
C ALA A 508 -18.65 11.73 35.43
N GLY A 509 -18.82 13.01 35.78
CA GLY A 509 -17.88 13.75 36.64
C GLY A 509 -17.89 13.32 38.11
N TRP A 510 -19.00 12.77 38.61
CA TRP A 510 -19.11 12.25 39.98
C TRP A 510 -18.63 10.80 40.10
N LEU A 511 -18.72 10.04 39.02
CA LEU A 511 -18.35 8.61 38.99
C LEU A 511 -16.82 8.38 38.82
N GLY A 512 -16.00 9.44 38.82
CA GLY A 512 -14.55 9.32 38.64
C GLY A 512 -14.14 8.78 37.26
N THR A 513 -15.05 8.76 36.29
CA THR A 513 -14.81 8.19 34.95
C THR A 513 -13.90 9.05 34.06
N ASP A 514 -13.48 10.22 34.55
CA ASP A 514 -12.61 11.17 33.85
C ASP A 514 -11.13 10.71 33.77
N GLY A 515 -10.78 9.53 34.28
CA GLY A 515 -9.46 8.91 34.07
C GLY A 515 -8.31 9.54 34.86
N ASN A 516 -8.60 10.45 35.79
CA ASN A 516 -7.63 11.02 36.73
C ASN A 516 -7.57 10.26 38.08
N GLY A 517 -7.85 8.96 38.06
CA GLY A 517 -7.54 8.08 39.19
C GLY A 517 -6.05 7.76 39.16
N THR A 518 -5.36 8.11 40.26
CA THR A 518 -3.96 7.81 40.60
C THR A 518 -3.44 6.47 40.11
#